data_AF-A0A072VI33-F1
#
_entry.id   AF-A0A072VI33-F1
#
_cell.length_a   1.000
_cell.length_b   1.000
_cell.length_c   1.000
_cell.angle_alpha   90.00
_cell.angle_beta   90.00
_cell.angle_gamma   90.00
#
_symmetry.space_group_name_H-M   'P 1'
#
loop_
_entity.id
_entity.type
_entity.pdbx_description
1 polymer ?
#
loop_
_entity_poly.entity_id
_entity_poly.type
_entity_poly.pdbx_seq_one_letter_code
_entity_poly.pdbx_strand_id
1 'polypeptide(L)'
;MVVPNCGCGETVVIRTVTDAFNRNFGKKLWGCRHYRNSSDKGCSYFKIVDEDDVMDERDLLIEKQKLKIEKQKKKKKKNKFKSELSRTRQWLIMALFFGFLCFGIVLILGTILVCKTTSILSGFYLK
;
A
#
# COMPACT_ATOMS: atom_id res chain seq x y z
N MET A 1 -5.05 17.65 12.79
CA MET A 1 -4.82 19.06 13.16
C MET A 1 -3.57 19.10 14.02
N VAL A 2 -2.42 19.48 13.46
CA VAL A 2 -1.22 19.75 14.29
C VAL A 2 -1.36 21.21 14.71
N VAL A 3 -1.85 21.42 15.93
CA VAL A 3 -1.91 22.75 16.51
C VAL A 3 -0.47 23.16 16.83
N PRO A 4 0.08 24.23 16.22
CA PRO A 4 1.47 24.58 16.42
C PRO A 4 1.68 25.04 17.87
N ASN A 5 2.69 24.54 18.56
CA ASN A 5 3.01 25.05 19.89
C ASN A 5 3.70 26.41 19.77
N CYS A 6 3.44 27.33 20.70
CA CYS A 6 4.26 28.54 20.81
C CYS A 6 5.71 28.16 21.15
N GLY A 7 6.66 29.09 20.98
CA GLY A 7 8.02 28.94 21.51
C GLY A 7 8.10 28.78 23.04
N CYS A 8 6.97 28.96 23.74
CA CYS A 8 6.80 28.69 25.16
C CYS A 8 6.35 27.26 25.52
N GLY A 9 6.10 26.39 24.53
CA GLY A 9 5.62 25.01 24.73
C GLY A 9 4.12 24.87 25.02
N GLU A 10 3.41 25.98 25.23
CA GLU A 10 1.95 26.02 25.41
C GLU A 10 1.17 25.88 24.10
N THR A 11 -0.08 25.41 24.22
CA THR A 11 -0.99 25.30 23.09
C THR A 11 -1.45 26.67 22.61
N VAL A 12 -1.54 26.82 21.28
CA VAL A 12 -2.13 28.02 20.67
C VAL A 12 -3.65 27.86 20.58
N VAL A 13 -4.34 28.99 20.66
CA VAL A 13 -5.80 29.10 20.57
C VAL A 13 -6.17 30.06 19.45
N ILE A 14 -7.31 29.82 18.82
CA ILE A 14 -7.86 30.73 17.82
C ILE A 14 -8.61 31.86 18.53
N ARG A 15 -8.30 33.10 18.19
CA ARG A 15 -9.04 34.31 18.62
C ARG A 15 -9.45 35.11 17.40
N THR A 16 -10.62 35.75 17.45
CA THR A 16 -11.08 36.66 16.41
C THR A 16 -10.72 38.08 16.79
N VAL A 17 -10.23 38.88 15.83
CA VAL A 17 -9.98 40.31 16.05
C VAL A 17 -11.33 41.03 16.17
N THR A 18 -11.62 41.55 17.35
CA THR A 18 -12.88 42.26 17.66
C THR A 18 -12.75 43.78 17.59
N ASP A 19 -11.54 44.31 17.41
CA ASP A 19 -11.29 45.75 17.31
C ASP A 19 -11.73 46.28 15.93
N ALA A 20 -12.81 47.06 15.92
CA ALA A 20 -13.44 47.61 14.71
C ALA A 20 -12.55 48.60 13.94
N PHE A 21 -11.54 49.18 14.58
CA PHE A 21 -10.59 50.09 13.93
C PHE A 21 -9.39 49.36 13.33
N ASN A 22 -9.28 48.05 13.56
CA ASN A 22 -8.20 47.23 13.05
C ASN A 22 -8.48 46.78 11.61
N ARG A 23 -7.51 46.92 10.70
CA ARG A 23 -7.62 46.43 9.31
C ARG A 23 -7.90 44.91 9.21
N ASN A 24 -7.57 44.16 10.25
CA ASN A 24 -7.80 42.72 10.36
C ASN A 24 -9.08 42.38 11.15
N PHE A 25 -9.99 43.33 11.38
CA PHE A 25 -11.26 43.10 12.05
C PHE A 25 -11.99 41.88 11.45
N GLY A 26 -12.48 41.00 12.33
CA GLY A 26 -13.16 39.77 11.95
C GLY A 26 -12.24 38.62 11.53
N LYS A 27 -10.94 38.83 11.33
CA LYS A 27 -9.99 37.74 11.02
C LYS A 27 -9.69 36.90 12.25
N LYS A 28 -9.41 35.62 12.02
CA LYS A 28 -8.97 34.66 13.04
C LYS A 28 -7.44 34.69 13.15
N LEU A 29 -6.94 34.60 14.38
CA LEU A 29 -5.53 34.60 14.72
C LEU A 29 -5.24 33.41 15.63
N TRP A 30 -4.14 32.71 15.38
CA TRP A 30 -3.53 31.83 16.36
C TRP A 30 -2.76 32.68 17.36
N GLY A 31 -3.03 32.53 18.65
CA GLY A 31 -2.27 33.17 19.72
C GLY A 31 -1.94 32.19 20.83
N CYS A 32 -0.88 32.44 21.58
CA CYS A 32 -0.62 31.64 22.79
C CYS A 32 -1.81 31.73 23.76
N ARG A 33 -2.16 30.62 24.42
CA ARG A 33 -3.17 30.61 25.48
C ARG A 33 -2.88 31.67 26.56
N HIS A 34 -1.61 31.81 26.93
CA HIS A 34 -1.09 32.82 27.87
C HIS A 34 -0.49 34.02 27.13
N TYR A 35 -1.25 34.59 26.18
CA TYR A 35 -0.82 35.78 25.43
C TYR A 35 -0.54 36.97 26.36
N ARG A 36 0.49 37.76 26.03
CA ARG A 36 0.90 38.96 26.76
C ARG A 36 -0.28 39.90 27.02
N ASN A 37 -0.52 40.23 28.30
CA ASN A 37 -1.55 41.18 28.70
C ASN A 37 -0.98 42.61 28.81
N SER A 38 -1.81 43.57 29.23
CA SER A 38 -1.42 44.98 29.42
C SER A 38 -0.32 45.21 30.46
N SER A 39 0.01 44.20 31.27
CA SER A 39 1.12 44.22 32.23
C SER A 39 2.40 43.61 31.67
N ASP A 40 2.44 43.36 30.36
CA ASP A 40 3.57 42.81 29.62
C ASP A 40 4.05 41.42 30.06
N LYS A 41 3.25 40.74 30.88
CA LYS A 41 3.49 39.35 31.30
C LYS A 41 2.80 38.40 30.31
N GLY A 42 3.56 37.50 29.71
CA GLY A 42 3.05 36.43 28.85
C GLY A 42 3.78 36.29 27.52
N CYS A 43 3.34 35.32 26.71
CA CYS A 43 3.92 35.03 25.40
C CYS A 43 3.39 36.00 24.33
N SER A 44 4.26 36.50 23.46
CA SER A 44 3.89 37.37 22.34
C SER A 44 3.60 36.64 21.03
N TYR A 45 3.52 35.30 21.05
CA TYR A 45 3.27 34.53 19.84
C TYR A 45 1.87 34.82 19.29
N PHE A 46 1.82 35.31 18.04
CA PHE A 46 0.62 35.37 17.22
C PHE A 46 0.94 35.03 15.76
N LYS A 47 0.00 34.40 15.06
CA LYS A 47 0.04 34.14 13.61
C LYS A 47 -1.38 34.34 13.05
N ILE A 48 -1.50 34.95 11.88
CA ILE A 48 -2.80 35.03 11.19
C ILE A 48 -3.20 33.62 10.76
N VAL A 49 -4.48 33.26 10.93
CA VAL A 49 -5.03 32.01 10.40
C VAL A 49 -5.31 32.24 8.93
N ASP A 50 -4.47 31.69 8.06
CA ASP A 50 -4.73 31.67 6.61
C ASP A 50 -5.70 30.52 6.28
N GLU A 51 -6.41 30.58 5.14
CA GLU A 51 -7.35 29.51 4.74
C GLU A 51 -6.64 28.15 4.61
N ASP A 52 -5.36 28.16 4.20
CA ASP A 52 -4.53 26.95 4.07
C ASP A 52 -4.14 26.32 5.43
N ASP A 53 -4.18 27.09 6.53
CA ASP A 53 -3.84 26.60 7.88
C ASP A 53 -5.04 25.86 8.53
N VAL A 54 -6.25 26.01 8.00
CA VAL A 54 -7.46 25.34 8.46
C VAL A 54 -7.82 24.25 7.46
N MET A 55 -7.18 23.09 7.60
CA MET A 55 -7.65 21.88 6.91
C MET A 55 -9.11 21.62 7.29
N ASP A 56 -10.01 21.85 6.35
CA ASP A 56 -11.44 21.63 6.54
C ASP A 56 -11.71 20.14 6.80
N GLU A 57 -12.79 19.85 7.52
CA GLU A 57 -13.24 18.48 7.76
C GLU A 57 -13.39 17.70 6.44
N ARG A 58 -13.81 18.41 5.38
CA ARG A 58 -13.90 17.88 4.01
C ARG A 58 -12.55 17.38 3.49
N ASP A 59 -11.47 18.12 3.70
CA ASP A 59 -10.15 17.76 3.19
C ASP A 59 -9.57 16.55 3.93
N LEU A 60 -9.81 16.47 5.24
CA LEU A 60 -9.50 15.27 6.03
C LEU A 60 -10.25 14.03 5.52
N LEU A 61 -11.50 14.18 5.11
CA LEU A 61 -12.27 13.09 4.52
C LEU A 61 -11.71 12.68 3.14
N ILE A 62 -11.33 13.66 2.31
CA ILE A 62 -10.71 13.41 1.00
C ILE A 62 -9.38 12.66 1.16
N GLU A 63 -8.52 13.08 2.10
CA GLU A 63 -7.24 12.43 2.37
C GLU A 63 -7.44 10.99 2.87
N LYS A 64 -8.37 10.78 3.81
CA LYS A 64 -8.75 9.43 4.28
C LYS A 64 -9.26 8.56 3.13
N GLN A 65 -10.06 9.10 2.22
CA GLN A 65 -10.53 8.37 1.04
C GLN A 65 -9.37 8.01 0.10
N LYS A 66 -8.45 8.95 -0.18
CA LYS A 66 -7.24 8.71 -0.99
C LYS A 66 -6.39 7.57 -0.40
N LEU A 67 -6.14 7.58 0.91
CA LEU A 67 -5.41 6.52 1.61
C LEU A 67 -6.12 5.16 1.50
N LYS A 68 -7.46 5.13 1.63
CA LYS A 68 -8.25 3.89 1.43
C LYS A 68 -8.11 3.37 0.00
N ILE A 69 -8.22 4.23 -1.00
CA ILE A 69 -8.08 3.88 -2.43
C ILE A 69 -6.67 3.32 -2.69
N GLU A 70 -5.63 3.94 -2.17
CA GLU A 70 -4.25 3.47 -2.38
C GLU A 70 -4.01 2.09 -1.74
N LYS A 71 -4.49 1.88 -0.51
CA LYS A 71 -4.45 0.58 0.16
C LYS A 71 -5.19 -0.50 -0.65
N GLN A 72 -6.36 -0.18 -1.19
CA GLN A 72 -7.11 -1.10 -2.05
C GLN A 72 -6.37 -1.41 -3.37
N LYS A 73 -5.78 -0.40 -4.02
CA LYS A 73 -4.96 -0.59 -5.23
C LYS A 73 -3.77 -1.51 -4.96
N LYS A 74 -3.04 -1.29 -3.85
CA LYS A 74 -1.93 -2.16 -3.41
C LYS A 74 -2.40 -3.60 -3.16
N LYS A 75 -3.53 -3.79 -2.47
CA LYS A 75 -4.11 -5.11 -2.22
C LYS A 75 -4.53 -5.82 -3.52
N LYS A 76 -5.18 -5.11 -4.44
CA LYS A 76 -5.58 -5.65 -5.76
C LYS A 76 -4.36 -6.06 -6.59
N LYS A 77 -3.30 -5.23 -6.64
CA LYS A 77 -2.03 -5.57 -7.31
C LYS A 77 -1.39 -6.81 -6.70
N LYS A 78 -1.30 -6.88 -5.37
CA LYS A 78 -0.75 -8.05 -4.65
C LYS A 78 -1.54 -9.32 -4.95
N ASN A 79 -2.87 -9.25 -4.93
CA ASN A 79 -3.73 -10.38 -5.24
C ASN A 79 -3.58 -10.83 -6.70
N LYS A 80 -3.53 -9.89 -7.65
CA LYS A 80 -3.29 -10.19 -9.07
C LYS A 80 -1.93 -10.86 -9.29
N PHE A 81 -0.88 -10.34 -8.67
CA PHE A 81 0.45 -10.96 -8.78
C PHE A 81 0.48 -12.37 -8.17
N LYS A 82 -0.17 -12.55 -7.02
CA LYS A 82 -0.30 -13.87 -6.37
C LYS A 82 -1.06 -14.87 -7.23
N SER A 83 -2.14 -14.45 -7.91
CA SER A 83 -2.91 -15.34 -8.79
C SER A 83 -2.15 -15.75 -10.03
N GLU A 84 -1.38 -14.84 -10.65
CA GLU A 84 -0.50 -15.18 -11.78
C GLU A 84 0.58 -16.19 -11.37
N LEU A 85 1.24 -15.97 -10.23
CA LEU A 85 2.24 -16.89 -9.70
C LEU A 85 1.65 -18.29 -9.42
N SER A 86 0.47 -18.36 -8.79
CA SER A 86 -0.20 -19.64 -8.53
C SER A 86 -0.61 -20.34 -9.81
N ARG A 87 -1.06 -19.59 -10.83
CA ARG A 87 -1.42 -20.15 -12.14
C ARG A 87 -0.19 -20.74 -12.81
N THR A 88 0.92 -20.00 -12.92
CA THR A 88 2.16 -20.51 -13.51
C THR A 88 2.68 -21.74 -12.76
N ARG A 89 2.62 -21.74 -11.42
CA ARG A 89 3.00 -22.92 -10.63
C ARG A 89 2.14 -24.13 -10.95
N GLN A 90 0.82 -23.97 -11.08
CA GLN A 90 -0.08 -25.06 -11.45
C GLN A 90 0.24 -25.60 -12.84
N TRP A 91 0.48 -24.74 -13.83
CA TRP A 91 0.88 -25.17 -15.19
C TRP A 91 2.20 -25.95 -15.20
N LEU A 92 3.20 -25.50 -14.45
CA LEU A 92 4.48 -26.21 -14.33
C LEU A 92 4.31 -27.60 -13.69
N ILE A 93 3.50 -27.71 -12.64
CA ILE A 93 3.20 -28.99 -11.99
C ILE A 93 2.50 -29.94 -12.98
N MET A 94 1.50 -29.45 -13.71
CA MET A 94 0.81 -30.25 -14.72
C MET A 94 1.75 -30.70 -15.85
N ALA A 95 2.64 -29.83 -16.31
CA ALA A 95 3.64 -30.17 -17.32
C ALA A 95 4.63 -31.22 -16.83
N LEU A 96 5.08 -31.14 -15.57
CA LEU A 96 5.95 -32.15 -14.97
C LEU A 96 5.27 -33.52 -14.88
N PHE A 97 4.03 -33.57 -14.38
CA PHE A 97 3.26 -34.82 -14.33
C PHE A 97 3.08 -35.42 -15.73
N PHE A 98 2.73 -34.59 -16.71
CA PHE A 98 2.61 -35.04 -18.11
C PHE A 98 3.94 -35.60 -18.64
N GLY A 99 5.06 -34.93 -18.39
CA GLY A 99 6.39 -35.40 -18.75
C GLY A 99 6.74 -36.76 -18.12
N PHE A 100 6.48 -36.94 -16.83
CA PHE A 100 6.71 -38.22 -16.14
C PHE A 100 5.82 -39.34 -16.67
N LEU A 101 4.55 -39.07 -16.95
CA LEU A 101 3.63 -40.05 -17.54
C LEU A 101 4.09 -40.50 -18.93
N CYS A 102 4.44 -39.55 -19.80
CA CYS A 102 4.98 -39.86 -21.12
C CYS A 102 6.29 -40.65 -21.04
N PHE A 103 7.21 -40.25 -20.16
CA PHE A 103 8.48 -40.96 -19.96
C PHE A 103 8.25 -42.41 -19.52
N GLY A 104 7.35 -42.65 -18.57
CA GLY A 104 6.99 -43.99 -18.13
C GLY A 104 6.42 -44.86 -19.27
N ILE A 105 5.53 -44.31 -20.10
CA ILE A 105 4.97 -45.02 -21.26
C ILE A 105 6.07 -45.39 -22.26
N VAL A 106 6.99 -44.47 -22.57
CA VAL A 106 8.10 -44.73 -23.49
C VAL A 106 9.03 -45.82 -22.97
N LEU A 107 9.34 -45.84 -21.67
CA LEU A 107 10.15 -46.92 -21.07
C LEU A 107 9.46 -48.28 -21.19
N ILE A 108 8.15 -48.36 -20.92
CA ILE A 108 7.39 -49.60 -21.04
C ILE A 108 7.37 -50.09 -22.50
N LEU A 109 7.04 -49.22 -23.45
CA LEU A 109 7.02 -49.58 -24.87
C LEU A 109 8.41 -49.97 -25.38
N GLY A 110 9.46 -49.26 -24.96
CA GLY A 110 10.84 -49.55 -25.31
C GLY A 110 11.29 -50.93 -24.82
N THR A 111 11.00 -51.27 -23.56
CA THR A 111 11.33 -52.59 -23.01
C THR A 111 10.59 -53.71 -23.72
N ILE A 112 9.30 -53.54 -24.06
CA ILE A 112 8.53 -54.51 -24.84
C ILE A 112 9.14 -54.70 -26.23
N LEU A 113 9.52 -53.62 -26.91
CA LEU A 113 10.11 -53.68 -28.25
C LEU A 113 11.46 -54.41 -28.24
N VAL A 114 12.32 -54.13 -27.24
CA VAL A 114 13.62 -54.80 -27.05
C VAL A 114 13.43 -56.30 -26.73
N CYS A 115 12.47 -56.64 -25.86
CA CYS A 115 12.15 -58.06 -25.56
C CYS A 115 11.64 -58.80 -26.81
N LYS A 116 10.82 -58.15 -27.64
CA LYS A 116 10.35 -58.75 -28.91
C LYS A 116 11.47 -58.96 -29.92
N THR A 117 12.33 -57.96 -30.11
CA THR A 117 13.46 -58.06 -31.05
C THR A 117 14.49 -59.11 -30.64
N THR A 118 14.81 -59.21 -29.35
CA THR A 118 15.71 -60.25 -28.82
C THR A 118 15.13 -61.66 -28.98
N SER A 119 13.83 -61.85 -28.72
CA SER A 119 13.15 -63.13 -28.94
C SER A 119 13.20 -63.58 -30.41
N ILE A 120 12.91 -62.67 -31.35
CA ILE A 120 13.01 -62.96 -32.79
C ILE A 120 14.44 -63.32 -33.19
N LEU A 121 15.43 -62.56 -32.71
CA LEU A 121 16.84 -62.80 -33.02
C LEU A 121 17.31 -64.16 -32.47
N SER A 122 16.95 -64.50 -31.24
CA SER A 122 17.27 -65.81 -30.66
C SER A 122 16.65 -66.98 -31.43
N GLY A 123 15.45 -66.81 -31.99
CA GLY A 123 14.82 -67.82 -32.85
C GLY A 123 15.52 -68.02 -34.20
N PHE A 124 16.22 -66.99 -34.70
CA PHE A 124 17.05 -67.09 -35.91
C PHE A 124 18.42 -67.74 -35.65
N TYR A 125 19.00 -67.57 -34.47
CA TYR A 125 20.30 -68.17 -34.12
C TYR A 125 20.24 -69.65 -33.72
N LEU A 126 19.04 -70.16 -33.41
CA LEU A 126 18.79 -71.56 -32.99
C LEU A 126 18.27 -72.47 -34.12
N LYS A 127 18.34 -72.02 -35.38
CA LYS A 127 17.90 -72.75 -36.58
C LYS A 127 19.04 -72.81 -37.59
#